data_AF-A0A9Q3VRI0-F1
#
_entry.id   AF-A0A9Q3VRI0-F1
#
_cell.length_a   1.000
_cell.length_b   1.000
_cell.length_c   1.000
_cell.angle_alpha   90.00
_cell.angle_beta   90.00
_cell.angle_gamma   90.00
#
_symmetry.space_group_name_H-M   'P 1'
#
loop_
_entity.id
_entity.type
_entity.pdbx_description
1 polymer ?
#
loop_
_entity_poly.entity_id
_entity_poly.type
_entity_poly.pdbx_seq_one_letter_code
_entity_poly.pdbx_strand_id
1 'polypeptide(L)'
;MHQNTPPRSTIRLTRRGRLVLILLATGAVVAGTALVMPLLNLRHGGEEAKPASLVIPEGWRASQVYGAVDKALALPAGSTEKALAKARLKLPSDAAGNPEGYLFPATYPVTKKTTPESLLSFMVNTANKKFNGAPVAAGAQRNAMNVYQAVTVASIVQAEAASKADMGKVARVVFNRLERGMPLQMDSTLNYALKRATLKTSADDTKLASPYNSYQRMGLPPTPIDNPGEEAMRAAINPPAGDWLYFVTVKPGDTRFTADFAEHQRNVAEFNAQQSGARPAQSPASQATQSSSAPQTAQSSSAPQTAQNSPALQATQNSPAPQATK
;
A
#
# COMPACT_ATOMS: atom_id res chain seq x y z
N MET A 1 36.70 -54.13 -11.85
CA MET A 1 37.54 -53.06 -12.40
C MET A 1 36.83 -51.73 -12.23
N HIS A 2 37.50 -50.84 -11.49
CA HIS A 2 37.42 -49.38 -11.42
C HIS A 2 36.08 -48.65 -11.27
N GLN A 3 35.89 -48.18 -10.03
CA GLN A 3 35.16 -46.96 -9.70
C GLN A 3 35.74 -45.75 -10.43
N ASN A 4 34.88 -44.79 -10.77
CA ASN A 4 35.24 -43.37 -10.82
C ASN A 4 33.99 -42.49 -10.65
N THR A 5 33.80 -41.98 -9.44
CA THR A 5 33.00 -40.79 -9.14
C THR A 5 33.96 -39.77 -8.52
N PRO A 6 34.01 -38.53 -9.04
CA PRO A 6 34.10 -37.37 -8.15
C PRO A 6 33.34 -36.12 -8.72
N PRO A 7 33.26 -34.98 -8.01
CA PRO A 7 32.49 -34.75 -6.79
C PRO A 7 31.49 -33.57 -6.90
N ARG A 8 30.63 -33.42 -5.88
CA ARG A 8 29.70 -32.31 -5.66
C ARG A 8 30.40 -30.94 -5.63
N SER A 9 29.97 -29.98 -6.45
CA SER A 9 30.19 -28.56 -6.17
C SER A 9 28.99 -28.02 -5.37
N THR A 10 29.28 -27.65 -4.13
CA THR A 10 28.36 -26.88 -3.29
C THR A 10 28.60 -25.41 -3.63
N ILE A 11 27.60 -24.73 -4.19
CA ILE A 11 27.66 -23.27 -4.31
C ILE A 11 27.53 -22.71 -2.89
N ARG A 12 28.66 -22.37 -2.29
CA ARG A 12 28.71 -21.59 -1.05
C ARG A 12 28.34 -20.16 -1.39
N LEU A 13 27.14 -19.72 -1.02
CA LEU A 13 26.84 -18.30 -0.91
C LEU A 13 27.79 -17.69 0.14
N THR A 14 28.65 -16.79 -0.29
CA THR A 14 29.56 -16.08 0.60
C THR A 14 28.77 -15.05 1.42
N ARG A 15 28.84 -15.20 2.74
CA ARG A 15 28.54 -14.11 3.69
C ARG A 15 29.59 -13.02 3.48
N ARG A 16 29.23 -11.92 2.79
CA ARG A 16 29.72 -10.56 3.06
C ARG A 16 29.09 -9.57 2.08
N GLY A 17 28.00 -8.97 2.54
CA GLY A 17 27.35 -7.81 1.95
C GLY A 17 26.08 -7.45 2.71
N ARG A 18 26.11 -7.60 4.04
CA ARG A 18 25.12 -7.00 4.93
C ARG A 18 25.37 -5.49 4.94
N LEU A 19 24.26 -4.74 4.99
CA LEU A 19 24.10 -3.28 5.20
C LEU A 19 24.15 -2.41 3.93
N VAL A 20 22.97 -1.95 3.50
CA VAL A 20 22.59 -0.53 3.68
C VAL A 20 21.15 -0.48 4.21
N LEU A 21 21.01 0.23 5.33
CA LEU A 21 19.78 0.61 6.03
C LEU A 21 19.07 1.77 5.31
N ILE A 22 17.74 1.71 5.31
CA ILE A 22 16.73 2.77 5.57
C ILE A 22 17.02 4.20 5.08
N LEU A 23 16.03 4.72 4.33
CA LEU A 23 15.48 6.10 4.24
C LEU A 23 15.14 6.33 2.75
N LEU A 24 13.91 6.55 2.30
CA LEU A 24 12.86 7.38 2.87
C LEU A 24 11.48 6.76 2.59
N ALA A 25 10.86 6.27 3.67
CA ALA A 25 9.46 6.57 3.86
C ALA A 25 9.39 8.05 4.27
N THR A 26 8.82 8.88 3.42
CA THR A 26 8.01 10.01 3.89
C THR A 26 6.56 9.56 3.99
N GLY A 27 6.33 8.35 4.48
CA GLY A 27 5.30 8.16 5.50
C GLY A 27 6.02 8.37 6.81
N ALA A 28 5.55 9.29 7.64
CA ALA A 28 6.09 9.48 8.97
C ALA A 28 6.18 8.10 9.66
N VAL A 29 7.40 7.55 9.71
CA VAL A 29 7.76 6.56 10.72
C VAL A 29 7.84 7.37 12.00
N VAL A 30 6.68 7.75 12.52
CA VAL A 30 6.53 7.79 13.96
C VAL A 30 6.69 6.33 14.34
N ALA A 31 7.93 5.94 14.61
CA ALA A 31 8.17 4.93 15.61
C ALA A 31 7.45 5.45 16.85
N GLY A 32 6.19 5.08 16.98
CA GLY A 32 5.35 5.37 18.13
C GLY A 32 5.92 4.55 19.26
N THR A 33 7.03 5.02 19.82
CA THR A 33 7.27 4.86 21.23
C THR A 33 6.03 5.46 21.89
N ALA A 34 5.11 4.58 22.31
CA ALA A 34 4.14 4.96 23.32
C ALA A 34 4.98 5.34 24.54
N LEU A 35 5.29 6.63 24.68
CA LEU A 35 5.99 7.15 25.84
C LEU A 35 5.00 7.11 27.00
N VAL A 36 4.93 5.96 27.68
CA VAL A 36 4.44 5.90 29.05
C VAL A 36 5.63 6.26 29.93
N MET A 37 5.77 7.53 30.28
CA MET A 37 6.75 8.00 31.25
C MET A 37 6.08 8.16 32.61
N PRO A 38 6.39 7.34 33.63
CA PRO A 38 6.17 7.71 35.00
C PRO A 38 7.41 8.48 35.48
N LEU A 39 7.34 9.81 35.52
CA LEU A 39 8.33 10.62 36.22
C LEU A 39 8.17 10.34 37.72
N LEU A 40 9.20 9.74 38.34
CA LEU A 40 9.32 9.66 39.79
C LEU A 40 9.36 11.08 40.36
N ASN A 41 8.32 11.47 41.10
CA ASN A 41 8.42 12.55 42.09
C ASN A 41 7.74 12.09 43.38
N LEU A 42 8.56 11.83 44.41
CA LEU A 42 8.12 11.99 45.80
C LEU A 42 7.85 13.48 46.01
N ARG A 43 6.61 13.86 46.35
CA ARG A 43 6.19 14.62 47.56
C ARG A 43 4.78 15.19 47.36
N HIS A 44 3.92 14.92 48.34
CA HIS A 44 2.63 15.53 48.68
C HIS A 44 2.06 16.65 47.79
N GLY A 45 0.83 16.42 47.28
CA GLY A 45 -0.10 17.47 46.89
C GLY A 45 -0.81 17.24 45.56
N GLY A 46 -1.98 16.56 45.59
CA GLY A 46 -3.09 16.72 44.63
C GLY A 46 -2.84 17.00 43.14
N GLU A 47 -1.83 16.42 42.50
CA GLU A 47 -1.68 16.54 41.04
C GLU A 47 -2.64 15.58 40.34
N GLU A 48 -3.65 16.14 39.65
CA GLU A 48 -4.34 15.44 38.57
C GLU A 48 -3.29 14.99 37.55
N ALA A 49 -2.88 13.73 37.64
CA ALA A 49 -2.07 13.09 36.61
C ALA A 49 -2.76 13.31 35.25
N LYS A 50 -2.13 14.07 34.35
CA LYS A 50 -2.61 14.30 32.99
C LYS A 50 -3.14 12.96 32.43
N PRO A 51 -4.39 12.89 31.94
CA PRO A 51 -4.91 11.64 31.42
C PRO A 51 -3.98 11.12 30.33
N ALA A 52 -3.57 9.85 30.44
CA ALA A 52 -2.79 9.19 29.40
C ALA A 52 -3.58 9.26 28.09
N SER A 53 -2.90 9.23 26.94
CA SER A 53 -3.58 9.20 25.65
C SER A 53 -3.04 8.10 24.76
N LEU A 54 -3.91 7.53 23.94
CA LEU A 54 -3.61 6.52 22.95
C LEU A 54 -3.73 7.15 21.56
N VAL A 55 -2.63 7.22 20.82
CA VAL A 55 -2.62 7.69 19.43
C VAL A 55 -2.77 6.48 18.51
N ILE A 56 -3.77 6.53 17.64
CA ILE A 56 -3.98 5.57 16.54
C ILE A 56 -3.66 6.26 15.22
N PRO A 57 -2.57 5.90 14.54
CA PRO A 57 -2.24 6.43 13.21
C PRO A 57 -3.21 5.97 12.11
N GLU A 58 -3.31 6.76 11.05
CA GLU A 58 -4.01 6.37 9.82
C GLU A 58 -3.36 5.13 9.17
N GLY A 59 -4.15 4.34 8.44
CA GLY A 59 -3.67 3.15 7.73
C GLY A 59 -3.35 1.95 8.63
N TRP A 60 -3.62 2.06 9.94
CA TRP A 60 -3.50 0.92 10.84
C TRP A 60 -4.66 -0.05 10.65
N ARG A 61 -4.36 -1.35 10.66
CA ARG A 61 -5.36 -2.42 10.68
C ARG A 61 -5.90 -2.62 12.09
N ALA A 62 -7.09 -3.21 12.21
CA ALA A 62 -7.75 -3.46 13.47
C ALA A 62 -6.90 -4.30 14.42
N SER A 63 -6.14 -5.27 13.90
CA SER A 63 -5.20 -6.06 14.70
C SER A 63 -4.10 -5.23 15.36
N GLN A 64 -3.61 -4.18 14.68
CA GLN A 64 -2.61 -3.26 15.24
C GLN A 64 -3.26 -2.36 16.30
N VAL A 65 -4.49 -1.90 16.05
CA VAL A 65 -5.28 -1.12 17.01
C VAL A 65 -5.51 -1.94 18.29
N TYR A 66 -5.94 -3.20 18.18
CA TYR A 66 -6.14 -4.09 19.32
C TYR A 66 -4.88 -4.25 20.16
N GLY A 67 -3.74 -4.50 19.50
CA GLY A 67 -2.45 -4.62 20.18
C GLY A 67 -2.02 -3.32 20.88
N ALA A 68 -2.36 -2.15 20.34
CA ALA A 68 -2.07 -0.88 20.99
C ALA A 68 -3.01 -0.57 22.15
N VAL A 69 -4.29 -0.94 22.06
CA VAL A 69 -5.24 -0.85 23.18
C VAL A 69 -4.82 -1.77 24.31
N ASP A 70 -4.46 -3.02 24.03
CA ASP A 70 -3.97 -3.97 25.04
C ASP A 70 -2.76 -3.41 25.78
N LYS A 71 -1.78 -2.85 25.05
CA LYS A 71 -0.60 -2.21 25.65
C LYS A 71 -0.96 -0.99 26.48
N ALA A 72 -1.80 -0.10 25.97
CA ALA A 72 -2.18 1.13 26.67
C ALA A 72 -2.95 0.88 27.97
N LEU A 73 -3.70 -0.23 28.03
CA LEU A 73 -4.46 -0.65 29.21
C LEU A 73 -3.73 -1.68 30.08
N ALA A 74 -2.47 -2.01 29.75
CA ALA A 74 -1.67 -3.04 30.42
C ALA A 74 -2.38 -4.41 30.52
N LEU A 75 -3.08 -4.81 29.45
CA LEU A 75 -3.80 -6.07 29.33
C LEU A 75 -2.97 -7.14 28.61
N PRO A 76 -3.26 -8.43 28.83
CA PRO A 76 -2.69 -9.50 28.02
C PRO A 76 -3.02 -9.33 26.53
N ALA A 77 -2.11 -9.74 25.65
CA ALA A 77 -2.33 -9.67 24.20
C ALA A 77 -3.57 -10.46 23.75
N GLY A 78 -4.37 -9.85 22.89
CA GLY A 78 -5.63 -10.40 22.38
C GLY A 78 -6.84 -10.13 23.29
N SER A 79 -6.68 -9.38 24.38
CA SER A 79 -7.81 -9.05 25.28
C SER A 79 -8.83 -8.17 24.57
N THR A 80 -8.38 -7.16 23.83
CA THR A 80 -9.23 -6.24 23.08
C THR A 80 -10.00 -6.94 21.97
N GLU A 81 -9.35 -7.84 21.23
CA GLU A 81 -10.02 -8.62 20.18
C GLU A 81 -11.15 -9.49 20.75
N LYS A 82 -10.90 -10.15 21.89
CA LYS A 82 -11.93 -10.94 22.59
C LYS A 82 -13.08 -10.07 23.13
N ALA A 83 -12.82 -8.81 23.43
CA ALA A 83 -13.82 -7.86 23.91
C ALA A 83 -14.76 -7.35 22.78
N LEU A 84 -14.40 -7.56 21.50
CA LEU A 84 -15.18 -7.07 20.36
C LEU A 84 -16.64 -7.51 20.40
N ALA A 85 -16.89 -8.79 20.73
CA ALA A 85 -18.24 -9.35 20.83
C ALA A 85 -19.11 -8.67 21.91
N LYS A 86 -18.48 -8.12 22.96
CA LYS A 86 -19.16 -7.43 24.05
C LYS A 86 -19.36 -5.94 23.77
N ALA A 87 -18.52 -5.35 22.91
CA ALA A 87 -18.49 -3.92 22.65
C ALA A 87 -19.74 -3.39 21.93
N ARG A 88 -20.54 -4.25 21.27
CA ARG A 88 -21.78 -3.89 20.56
C ARG A 88 -21.60 -2.64 19.67
N LEU A 89 -20.55 -2.67 18.85
CA LEU A 89 -20.14 -1.53 18.03
C LEU A 89 -21.24 -1.13 17.04
N LYS A 90 -21.45 0.19 16.89
CA LYS A 90 -22.43 0.77 15.95
C LYS A 90 -21.86 0.81 14.53
N LEU A 91 -21.59 -0.35 13.97
CA LEU A 91 -21.07 -0.49 12.61
C LEU A 91 -22.21 -0.48 11.58
N PRO A 92 -21.95 -0.08 10.32
CA PRO A 92 -22.90 -0.28 9.23
C PRO A 92 -23.25 -1.77 9.05
N SER A 93 -24.44 -2.06 8.53
CA SER A 93 -24.88 -3.44 8.26
C SER A 93 -23.92 -4.20 7.35
N ASP A 94 -23.40 -3.52 6.32
CA ASP A 94 -22.46 -4.10 5.34
C ASP A 94 -21.15 -4.56 5.96
N ALA A 95 -20.79 -4.02 7.13
CA ALA A 95 -19.58 -4.42 7.85
C ALA A 95 -19.70 -5.82 8.47
N ALA A 96 -20.92 -6.36 8.62
CA ALA A 96 -21.18 -7.66 9.23
C ALA A 96 -20.44 -7.89 10.57
N GLY A 97 -20.28 -6.82 11.36
CA GLY A 97 -19.58 -6.84 12.64
C GLY A 97 -18.05 -6.69 12.57
N ASN A 98 -17.45 -6.62 11.38
CA ASN A 98 -16.03 -6.33 11.21
C ASN A 98 -15.76 -4.82 11.39
N PRO A 99 -14.95 -4.40 12.38
CA PRO A 99 -14.68 -2.98 12.61
C PRO A 99 -13.59 -2.39 11.70
N GLU A 100 -12.97 -3.17 10.82
CA GLU A 100 -11.97 -2.67 9.87
C GLU A 100 -12.55 -1.52 9.03
N GLY A 101 -11.80 -0.41 8.96
CA GLY A 101 -12.25 0.85 8.35
C GLY A 101 -12.96 1.82 9.31
N TYR A 102 -13.37 1.36 10.51
CA TYR A 102 -14.16 2.14 11.47
C TYR A 102 -13.46 2.38 12.80
N LEU A 103 -12.28 1.79 13.04
CA LEU A 103 -11.44 2.13 14.19
C LEU A 103 -10.66 3.42 13.88
N PHE A 104 -11.38 4.54 13.90
CA PHE A 104 -10.93 5.81 13.34
C PHE A 104 -9.56 6.26 13.90
N PRO A 105 -8.63 6.75 13.04
CA PRO A 105 -7.34 7.25 13.47
C PRO A 105 -7.48 8.62 14.17
N ALA A 106 -7.11 8.67 15.45
CA ALA A 106 -7.12 9.88 16.27
C ALA A 106 -6.32 9.66 17.56
N THR A 107 -6.29 10.68 18.42
CA THR A 107 -5.81 10.58 19.80
C THR A 107 -6.99 10.40 20.75
N TYR A 108 -6.96 9.35 21.55
CA TYR A 108 -8.02 8.98 22.48
C TYR A 108 -7.55 9.14 23.94
N PRO A 109 -8.34 9.77 24.82
CA PRO A 109 -8.01 9.84 26.23
C PRO A 109 -8.13 8.45 26.87
N VAL A 110 -7.19 8.13 27.75
CA VAL A 110 -7.11 6.90 28.52
C VAL A 110 -7.06 7.26 30.00
N THR A 111 -8.03 6.75 30.74
CA THR A 111 -8.20 6.93 32.18
C THR A 111 -8.23 5.57 32.87
N LYS A 112 -8.15 5.55 34.20
CA LYS A 112 -8.25 4.31 35.00
C LYS A 112 -9.57 3.53 34.80
N LYS A 113 -10.62 4.17 34.29
CA LYS A 113 -11.93 3.55 34.01
C LYS A 113 -12.07 3.09 32.56
N THR A 114 -11.05 3.31 31.73
CA THR A 114 -11.11 3.00 30.29
C THR A 114 -11.01 1.51 30.08
N THR A 115 -11.96 0.96 29.32
CA THR A 115 -11.98 -0.45 28.92
C THR A 115 -11.75 -0.60 27.42
N PRO A 116 -11.36 -1.80 26.94
CA PRO A 116 -11.27 -2.06 25.50
C PRO A 116 -12.56 -1.73 24.76
N GLU A 117 -13.72 -2.14 25.29
CA GLU A 117 -15.03 -1.89 24.68
C GLU A 117 -15.32 -0.40 24.56
N SER A 118 -14.98 0.38 25.58
CA SER A 118 -15.19 1.83 25.59
C SER A 118 -14.33 2.54 24.54
N LEU A 119 -13.07 2.12 24.35
CA LEU A 119 -12.18 2.68 23.33
C LEU A 119 -12.61 2.31 21.92
N LEU A 120 -12.92 1.04 21.66
CA LEU A 120 -13.43 0.61 20.36
C LEU A 120 -14.73 1.33 20.00
N SER A 121 -15.64 1.47 20.98
CA SER A 121 -16.88 2.22 20.80
C SER A 121 -16.62 3.70 20.51
N PHE A 122 -15.65 4.32 21.19
CA PHE A 122 -15.26 5.70 20.90
C PHE A 122 -14.77 5.80 19.45
N MET A 123 -13.82 4.96 19.04
CA MET A 123 -13.27 4.96 17.68
C MET A 123 -14.36 4.83 16.60
N VAL A 124 -15.28 3.87 16.76
CA VAL A 124 -16.40 3.68 15.82
C VAL A 124 -17.37 4.86 15.82
N ASN A 125 -17.69 5.43 16.98
CA ASN A 125 -18.52 6.63 17.06
C ASN A 125 -17.85 7.83 16.37
N THR A 126 -16.52 7.94 16.46
CA THR A 126 -15.76 8.98 15.75
C THR A 126 -15.81 8.74 14.24
N ALA A 127 -15.58 7.51 13.76
CA ALA A 127 -15.73 7.16 12.34
C ALA A 127 -17.13 7.52 11.83
N ASN A 128 -18.18 7.13 12.54
CA ASN A 128 -19.56 7.44 12.15
C ASN A 128 -19.82 8.95 12.06
N LYS A 129 -19.30 9.75 12.99
CA LYS A 129 -19.42 11.21 12.92
C LYS A 129 -18.72 11.81 11.70
N LYS A 130 -17.59 11.22 11.29
CA LYS A 130 -16.78 11.71 10.17
C LYS A 130 -17.29 11.22 8.82
N PHE A 131 -17.78 9.99 8.75
CA PHE A 131 -18.18 9.33 7.50
C PHE A 131 -19.66 9.44 7.19
N ASN A 132 -20.55 9.66 8.17
CA ASN A 132 -21.99 9.76 7.90
C ASN A 132 -22.47 11.20 7.67
N GLY A 133 -21.56 12.14 7.43
CA GLY A 133 -21.92 13.52 7.07
C GLY A 133 -22.54 13.62 5.67
N ALA A 134 -23.41 14.62 5.46
CA ALA A 134 -24.07 14.85 4.18
C ALA A 134 -23.11 14.92 2.96
N PRO A 135 -21.92 15.55 3.04
CA PRO A 135 -20.98 15.56 1.92
C PRO A 135 -20.49 14.18 1.51
N VAL A 136 -20.28 13.29 2.49
CA VAL A 136 -19.81 11.92 2.28
C VAL A 136 -20.90 11.08 1.65
N ALA A 137 -22.12 11.12 2.21
CA ALA A 137 -23.26 10.42 1.66
C ALA A 137 -23.54 10.84 0.20
N ALA A 138 -23.54 12.15 -0.07
CA ALA A 138 -23.72 12.68 -1.41
C ALA A 138 -22.61 12.26 -2.38
N GLY A 139 -21.35 12.26 -1.93
CA GLY A 139 -20.22 11.86 -2.77
C GLY A 139 -20.18 10.36 -3.06
N ALA A 140 -20.49 9.52 -2.07
CA ALA A 140 -20.65 8.08 -2.29
C ALA A 140 -21.75 7.81 -3.33
N GLN A 141 -22.91 8.46 -3.18
CA GLN A 141 -24.03 8.32 -4.12
C GLN A 141 -23.67 8.78 -5.53
N ARG A 142 -22.95 9.91 -5.70
CA ARG A 142 -22.47 10.38 -7.01
C ARG A 142 -21.59 9.35 -7.73
N ASN A 143 -20.83 8.57 -6.98
CA ASN A 143 -19.97 7.52 -7.50
C ASN A 143 -20.65 6.14 -7.52
N ALA A 144 -21.99 6.09 -7.42
CA ALA A 144 -22.78 4.86 -7.38
C ALA A 144 -22.33 3.86 -6.28
N MET A 145 -21.88 4.37 -5.14
CA MET A 145 -21.43 3.61 -3.99
C MET A 145 -22.26 3.93 -2.75
N ASN A 146 -22.33 2.98 -1.83
CA ASN A 146 -22.75 3.27 -0.46
C ASN A 146 -21.57 3.77 0.40
N VAL A 147 -21.84 4.26 1.61
CA VAL A 147 -20.80 4.81 2.50
C VAL A 147 -19.76 3.76 2.87
N TYR A 148 -20.16 2.50 3.09
CA TYR A 148 -19.22 1.43 3.43
C TYR A 148 -18.24 1.15 2.29
N GLN A 149 -18.73 1.08 1.05
CA GLN A 149 -17.89 0.95 -0.15
C GLN A 149 -16.96 2.15 -0.34
N ALA A 150 -17.43 3.36 -0.04
CA ALA A 150 -16.56 4.55 -0.06
C ALA A 150 -15.44 4.46 0.99
N VAL A 151 -15.72 3.92 2.19
CA VAL A 151 -14.69 3.61 3.21
C VAL A 151 -13.74 2.52 2.72
N THR A 152 -14.23 1.51 2.00
CA THR A 152 -13.39 0.48 1.37
C THR A 152 -12.43 1.09 0.36
N VAL A 153 -12.90 1.97 -0.53
CA VAL A 153 -12.04 2.71 -1.47
C VAL A 153 -11.05 3.58 -0.70
N ALA A 154 -11.49 4.30 0.34
CA ALA A 154 -10.63 5.13 1.17
C ALA A 154 -9.50 4.32 1.81
N SER A 155 -9.75 3.10 2.28
CA SER A 155 -8.71 2.23 2.85
C SER A 155 -7.67 1.79 1.81
N ILE A 156 -8.09 1.53 0.57
CA ILE A 156 -7.16 1.24 -0.53
C ILE A 156 -6.32 2.49 -0.83
N VAL A 157 -6.98 3.66 -0.93
CA VAL A 157 -6.31 4.93 -1.20
C VAL A 157 -5.29 5.26 -0.10
N GLN A 158 -5.64 5.05 1.17
CA GLN A 158 -4.75 5.27 2.31
C GLN A 158 -3.51 4.37 2.24
N ALA A 159 -3.69 3.11 1.83
CA ALA A 159 -2.59 2.14 1.74
C ALA A 159 -1.69 2.34 0.52
N GLU A 160 -2.23 2.83 -0.60
CA GLU A 160 -1.52 2.93 -1.89
C GLU A 160 -0.88 4.30 -2.14
N ALA A 161 -1.47 5.38 -1.63
CA ALA A 161 -0.99 6.72 -1.94
C ALA A 161 0.35 7.02 -1.25
N ALA A 162 1.36 7.38 -2.05
CA ALA A 162 2.66 7.80 -1.53
C ALA A 162 2.61 9.17 -0.82
N SER A 163 1.60 9.99 -1.13
CA SER A 163 1.41 11.32 -0.56
C SER A 163 -0.07 11.73 -0.53
N LYS A 164 -0.40 12.73 0.27
CA LYS A 164 -1.76 13.31 0.29
C LYS A 164 -2.17 13.88 -1.06
N ALA A 165 -1.22 14.42 -1.83
CA ALA A 165 -1.47 14.95 -3.17
C ALA A 165 -1.85 13.84 -4.18
N ASP A 166 -1.35 12.62 -3.96
CA ASP A 166 -1.61 11.48 -4.84
C ASP A 166 -2.93 10.77 -4.54
N MET A 167 -3.47 10.90 -3.32
CA MET A 167 -4.70 10.20 -2.88
C MET A 167 -5.86 10.36 -3.86
N GLY A 168 -6.10 11.58 -4.36
CA GLY A 168 -7.17 11.83 -5.34
C GLY A 168 -6.96 11.08 -6.65
N LYS A 169 -5.72 11.06 -7.18
CA LYS A 169 -5.41 10.35 -8.43
C LYS A 169 -5.46 8.84 -8.25
N VAL A 170 -5.02 8.31 -7.11
CA VAL A 170 -5.17 6.89 -6.76
C VAL A 170 -6.64 6.51 -6.70
N ALA A 171 -7.48 7.33 -6.04
CA ALA A 171 -8.92 7.12 -6.02
C ALA A 171 -9.49 7.10 -7.43
N ARG A 172 -9.10 8.05 -8.30
CA ARG A 172 -9.53 8.08 -9.71
C ARG A 172 -9.14 6.80 -10.46
N VAL A 173 -7.93 6.26 -10.25
CA VAL A 173 -7.52 4.98 -10.86
C VAL A 173 -8.43 3.84 -10.40
N VAL A 174 -8.78 3.76 -9.11
CA VAL A 174 -9.71 2.75 -8.59
C VAL A 174 -11.05 2.85 -9.32
N PHE A 175 -11.65 4.03 -9.40
CA PHE A 175 -12.93 4.21 -10.10
C PHE A 175 -12.86 3.87 -11.58
N ASN A 176 -11.83 4.37 -12.29
CA ASN A 176 -11.67 4.09 -13.73
C ASN A 176 -11.53 2.60 -14.02
N ARG A 177 -10.84 1.84 -13.14
CA ARG A 177 -10.73 0.38 -13.27
C ARG A 177 -12.04 -0.32 -12.97
N LEU A 178 -12.77 0.08 -11.94
CA LEU A 178 -14.08 -0.48 -11.61
C LEU A 178 -15.08 -0.28 -12.76
N GLU A 179 -15.14 0.95 -13.30
CA GLU A 179 -16.03 1.31 -14.41
C GLU A 179 -15.73 0.52 -15.69
N ARG A 180 -14.45 0.19 -15.93
CA ARG A 180 -14.01 -0.60 -17.10
C ARG A 180 -14.07 -2.11 -16.85
N GLY A 181 -14.51 -2.56 -15.69
CA GLY A 181 -14.45 -3.97 -15.32
C GLY A 181 -13.02 -4.50 -15.42
N MET A 182 -12.04 -3.79 -14.84
CA MET A 182 -10.65 -4.21 -14.69
C MET A 182 -10.38 -4.65 -13.23
N PRO A 183 -9.51 -5.66 -13.00
CA PRO A 183 -9.04 -5.96 -11.65
C PRO A 183 -8.25 -4.78 -11.08
N LEU A 184 -8.39 -4.51 -9.77
CA LEU A 184 -7.72 -3.36 -9.15
C LEU A 184 -6.20 -3.56 -9.08
N GLN A 185 -5.74 -4.80 -8.86
CA GLN A 185 -4.30 -5.16 -8.81
C GLN A 185 -3.51 -4.34 -7.78
N MET A 186 -4.04 -4.23 -6.57
CA MET A 186 -3.46 -3.45 -5.47
C MET A 186 -2.70 -4.38 -4.53
N ASP A 187 -1.40 -4.14 -4.34
CA ASP A 187 -0.54 -4.94 -3.46
C ASP A 187 -0.98 -4.87 -2.00
N SER A 188 -1.54 -3.73 -1.59
CA SER A 188 -2.10 -3.53 -0.26
C SER A 188 -3.16 -4.57 0.10
N THR A 189 -3.97 -5.04 -0.85
CA THR A 189 -5.03 -6.03 -0.60
C THR A 189 -4.45 -7.44 -0.43
N LEU A 190 -3.35 -7.78 -1.13
CA LEU A 190 -2.61 -9.02 -0.90
C LEU A 190 -1.92 -9.00 0.47
N ASN A 191 -1.29 -7.88 0.82
CA ASN A 191 -0.66 -7.69 2.13
C ASN A 191 -1.67 -7.79 3.27
N TYR A 192 -2.91 -7.33 3.05
CA TYR A 192 -4.01 -7.53 3.98
C TYR A 192 -4.33 -9.02 4.17
N ALA A 193 -4.57 -9.73 3.06
CA ALA A 193 -4.87 -11.16 3.07
C ALA A 193 -3.79 -12.00 3.78
N LEU A 194 -2.52 -11.66 3.54
CA LEU A 194 -1.36 -12.35 4.10
C LEU A 194 -0.99 -11.88 5.51
N LYS A 195 -1.73 -10.93 6.10
CA LYS A 195 -1.48 -10.35 7.42
C LYS A 195 -0.04 -9.83 7.59
N ARG A 196 0.50 -9.22 6.53
CA ARG A 196 1.87 -8.67 6.52
C ARG A 196 1.90 -7.21 6.04
N ALA A 197 3.02 -6.55 6.26
CA ALA A 197 3.33 -5.22 5.73
C ALA A 197 4.69 -5.28 5.00
N THR A 198 4.66 -5.28 3.67
CA THR A 198 5.86 -5.32 2.83
C THR A 198 5.61 -4.56 1.53
N LEU A 199 6.64 -3.88 1.04
CA LEU A 199 6.63 -3.24 -0.28
C LEU A 199 6.93 -4.23 -1.43
N LYS A 200 7.25 -5.47 -1.10
CA LYS A 200 7.61 -6.50 -2.07
C LYS A 200 6.54 -7.59 -2.08
N THR A 201 5.70 -7.57 -3.09
CA THR A 201 4.84 -8.70 -3.49
C THR A 201 5.57 -9.50 -4.58
N SER A 202 5.44 -10.82 -4.50
CA SER A 202 5.97 -11.75 -5.49
C SER A 202 4.90 -12.11 -6.51
N ALA A 203 5.31 -12.60 -7.68
CA ALA A 203 4.37 -13.14 -8.66
C ALA A 203 3.50 -14.27 -8.08
N ASP A 204 4.02 -15.05 -7.13
CA ASP A 204 3.24 -16.10 -6.48
C ASP A 204 2.22 -15.56 -5.48
N ASP A 205 2.47 -14.41 -4.84
CA ASP A 205 1.46 -13.75 -4.00
C ASP A 205 0.23 -13.35 -4.83
N THR A 206 0.39 -12.98 -6.10
CA THR A 206 -0.74 -12.62 -6.99
C THR A 206 -1.67 -13.81 -7.30
N LYS A 207 -1.23 -15.04 -7.00
CA LYS A 207 -2.00 -16.28 -7.20
C LYS A 207 -2.74 -16.71 -5.93
N LEU A 208 -2.64 -15.94 -4.84
CA LEU A 208 -3.26 -16.26 -3.55
C LEU A 208 -4.77 -16.45 -3.68
N ALA A 209 -5.27 -17.61 -3.28
CA ALA A 209 -6.70 -17.86 -3.14
C ALA A 209 -7.25 -17.11 -1.91
N SER A 210 -7.72 -15.87 -2.12
CA SER A 210 -8.29 -15.03 -1.07
C SER A 210 -9.36 -14.10 -1.65
N PRO A 211 -10.45 -13.83 -0.92
CA PRO A 211 -11.44 -12.87 -1.37
C PRO A 211 -10.90 -11.44 -1.49
N TYR A 212 -9.75 -11.14 -0.87
CA TYR A 212 -9.04 -9.86 -0.95
C TYR A 212 -8.01 -9.81 -2.09
N ASN A 213 -7.83 -10.89 -2.87
CA ASN A 213 -6.91 -10.87 -3.99
C ASN A 213 -7.51 -10.07 -5.17
N SER A 214 -7.14 -8.79 -5.23
CA SER A 214 -7.61 -7.85 -6.26
C SER A 214 -6.92 -8.04 -7.62
N TYR A 215 -5.99 -8.98 -7.75
CA TYR A 215 -5.42 -9.40 -9.04
C TYR A 215 -6.30 -10.43 -9.76
N GLN A 216 -6.99 -11.28 -9.01
CA GLN A 216 -7.81 -12.36 -9.54
C GLN A 216 -9.31 -12.08 -9.47
N ARG A 217 -9.73 -11.17 -8.59
CA ARG A 217 -11.14 -10.85 -8.36
C ARG A 217 -11.45 -9.44 -8.81
N MET A 218 -12.59 -9.31 -9.49
CA MET A 218 -13.12 -8.04 -9.97
C MET A 218 -13.86 -7.32 -8.84
N GLY A 219 -13.90 -5.99 -8.91
CA GLY A 219 -14.60 -5.18 -7.93
C GLY A 219 -13.76 -4.87 -6.68
N LEU A 220 -14.44 -4.37 -5.65
CA LEU A 220 -13.83 -4.06 -4.36
C LEU A 220 -13.57 -5.33 -3.53
N PRO A 221 -12.56 -5.33 -2.64
CA PRO A 221 -12.46 -6.35 -1.60
C PRO A 221 -13.71 -6.35 -0.70
N PRO A 222 -13.99 -7.47 0.01
CA PRO A 222 -15.22 -7.60 0.80
C PRO A 222 -15.32 -6.62 1.98
N THR A 223 -14.19 -6.08 2.45
CA THR A 223 -14.13 -5.11 3.55
C THR A 223 -13.02 -4.09 3.26
N PRO A 224 -12.98 -2.95 3.99
CA PRO A 224 -11.78 -2.14 4.10
C PRO A 224 -10.55 -2.97 4.50
N ILE A 225 -9.36 -2.51 4.13
CA ILE A 225 -8.07 -3.20 4.38
C ILE A 225 -7.19 -2.49 5.42
N ASP A 226 -7.64 -1.35 5.93
CA ASP A 226 -7.09 -0.61 7.05
C ASP A 226 -8.13 0.40 7.58
N ASN A 227 -7.74 1.24 8.54
CA ASN A 227 -8.54 2.36 9.03
C ASN A 227 -8.09 3.68 8.39
N PRO A 228 -8.84 4.22 7.40
CA PRO A 228 -8.44 5.41 6.67
C PRO A 228 -8.70 6.71 7.44
N GLY A 229 -7.94 7.76 7.11
CA GLY A 229 -8.18 9.11 7.58
C GLY A 229 -9.23 9.88 6.77
N GLU A 230 -9.53 11.11 7.20
CA GLU A 230 -10.48 11.99 6.51
C GLU A 230 -10.02 12.38 5.11
N GLU A 231 -8.70 12.49 4.91
CA GLU A 231 -8.09 12.86 3.64
C GLU A 231 -8.33 11.77 2.57
N ALA A 232 -8.10 10.51 2.93
CA ALA A 232 -8.38 9.38 2.05
C ALA A 232 -9.88 9.24 1.78
N MET A 233 -10.73 9.48 2.79
CA MET A 233 -12.19 9.48 2.60
C MET A 233 -12.63 10.58 1.64
N ARG A 234 -12.09 11.80 1.78
CA ARG A 234 -12.36 12.92 0.88
C ARG A 234 -11.93 12.62 -0.55
N ALA A 235 -10.77 11.99 -0.73
CA ALA A 235 -10.29 11.57 -2.05
C ALA A 235 -11.21 10.51 -2.68
N ALA A 236 -11.71 9.56 -1.89
CA ALA A 236 -12.62 8.52 -2.36
C ALA A 236 -13.98 9.07 -2.82
N ILE A 237 -14.54 10.08 -2.16
CA ILE A 237 -15.86 10.64 -2.51
C ILE A 237 -15.81 11.78 -3.52
N ASN A 238 -14.64 12.35 -3.77
CA ASN A 238 -14.44 13.45 -4.71
C ASN A 238 -13.11 13.32 -5.47
N PRO A 239 -12.91 12.24 -6.24
CA PRO A 239 -11.71 12.07 -7.05
C PRO A 239 -11.65 13.11 -8.18
N PRO A 240 -10.50 13.76 -8.44
CA PRO A 240 -10.33 14.66 -9.58
C PRO A 240 -10.61 13.93 -10.89
N ALA A 241 -11.05 14.66 -11.92
CA ALA A 241 -11.19 14.09 -13.26
C ALA A 241 -9.83 13.63 -13.81
N GLY A 242 -9.82 12.55 -14.57
CA GLY A 242 -8.64 11.99 -15.22
C GLY A 242 -8.89 10.57 -15.71
N ASP A 243 -8.17 10.14 -16.72
CA ASP A 243 -8.33 8.84 -17.39
C ASP A 243 -7.31 7.78 -16.93
N TRP A 244 -6.49 8.11 -15.93
CA TRP A 244 -5.43 7.25 -15.43
C TRP A 244 -5.94 5.87 -15.02
N LEU A 245 -5.19 4.84 -15.42
CA LEU A 245 -5.45 3.43 -15.09
C LEU A 245 -4.27 2.81 -14.34
N TYR A 246 -3.11 3.43 -14.41
CA TYR A 246 -1.87 2.92 -13.86
C TYR A 246 -1.16 4.02 -13.10
N PHE A 247 -0.46 3.63 -12.05
CA PHE A 247 0.46 4.50 -11.35
C PHE A 247 1.66 3.71 -10.84
N VAL A 248 2.78 4.40 -10.67
CA VAL A 248 3.97 3.85 -10.04
C VAL A 248 4.79 4.98 -9.44
N THR A 249 5.28 4.76 -8.22
CA THR A 249 6.22 5.66 -7.57
C THR A 249 7.63 5.30 -8.00
N VAL A 250 8.18 6.08 -8.92
CA VAL A 250 9.51 5.81 -9.49
C VAL A 250 10.61 6.10 -8.47
N LYS A 251 10.46 7.18 -7.70
CA LYS A 251 11.31 7.58 -6.57
C LYS A 251 10.50 8.37 -5.55
N PRO A 252 11.01 8.59 -4.31
CA PRO A 252 10.30 9.40 -3.34
C PRO A 252 9.87 10.77 -3.91
N GLY A 253 8.57 11.05 -3.85
CA GLY A 253 7.97 12.28 -4.40
C GLY A 253 7.72 12.29 -5.91
N ASP A 254 7.98 11.21 -6.63
CA ASP A 254 7.73 11.06 -8.07
C ASP A 254 6.79 9.88 -8.32
N THR A 255 5.49 10.11 -8.11
CA THR A 255 4.41 9.19 -8.48
C THR A 255 3.87 9.59 -9.84
N ARG A 256 4.03 8.70 -10.83
CA ARG A 256 3.57 8.93 -12.20
C ARG A 256 2.27 8.19 -12.43
N PHE A 257 1.32 8.86 -13.08
CA PHE A 257 -0.01 8.35 -13.41
C PHE A 257 -0.19 8.39 -14.92
N THR A 258 -0.70 7.31 -15.50
CA THR A 258 -0.93 7.21 -16.96
C THR A 258 -2.12 6.32 -17.28
N ALA A 259 -2.76 6.57 -18.43
CA ALA A 259 -3.74 5.68 -19.03
C ALA A 259 -3.10 4.66 -19.99
N ASP A 260 -1.85 4.90 -20.42
CA ASP A 260 -1.12 4.04 -21.37
C ASP A 260 -0.30 2.97 -20.63
N PHE A 261 -0.60 1.71 -20.94
CA PHE A 261 0.12 0.57 -20.38
C PHE A 261 1.58 0.51 -20.82
N ALA A 262 1.92 0.93 -22.05
CA ALA A 262 3.31 0.96 -22.52
C ALA A 262 4.12 2.02 -21.76
N GLU A 263 3.53 3.18 -21.47
CA GLU A 263 4.13 4.19 -20.61
C GLU A 263 4.32 3.69 -19.17
N HIS A 264 3.30 3.02 -18.62
CA HIS A 264 3.41 2.42 -17.30
C HIS A 264 4.58 1.43 -17.21
N GLN A 265 4.75 0.54 -18.20
CA GLN A 265 5.87 -0.39 -18.24
C GLN A 265 7.24 0.31 -18.29
N ARG A 266 7.36 1.43 -19.02
CA ARG A 266 8.58 2.25 -19.01
C ARG A 266 8.86 2.82 -17.62
N ASN A 267 7.84 3.35 -16.95
CA ASN A 267 7.98 3.89 -15.59
C ASN A 267 8.35 2.79 -14.57
N VAL A 268 7.79 1.57 -14.72
CA VAL A 268 8.15 0.40 -13.89
C VAL A 268 9.59 -0.05 -14.16
N ALA A 269 10.04 -0.06 -15.41
CA ALA A 269 11.42 -0.38 -15.75
C ALA A 269 12.40 0.63 -15.12
N GLU A 270 12.05 1.92 -15.12
CA GLU A 270 12.84 2.97 -14.46
C GLU A 270 12.89 2.76 -12.94
N PHE A 271 11.76 2.49 -12.30
CA PHE A 271 11.72 2.13 -10.88
C PHE A 271 12.66 0.95 -10.55
N ASN A 272 12.57 -0.14 -11.32
CA ASN A 272 13.39 -1.33 -11.11
C ASN A 272 14.89 -1.07 -11.31
N ALA A 273 15.25 -0.24 -12.30
CA ALA A 273 16.63 0.19 -12.52
C ALA A 273 17.16 0.97 -11.29
N GLN A 274 16.37 1.90 -10.76
CA GLN A 274 16.73 2.67 -9.56
C GLN A 274 16.88 1.77 -8.31
N GLN A 275 16.02 0.77 -8.13
CA GLN A 275 16.11 -0.18 -7.01
C GLN A 275 17.33 -1.11 -7.08
N SER A 276 17.80 -1.44 -8.28
CA SER A 276 18.97 -2.31 -8.49
C SER A 276 20.30 -1.56 -8.50
N GLY A 277 20.29 -0.23 -8.38
CA GLY A 277 21.48 0.61 -8.57
C GLY A 277 21.99 0.65 -10.01
N ALA A 278 21.26 0.03 -10.95
CA ALA A 278 21.56 0.06 -12.36
C ALA A 278 21.08 1.40 -12.93
N ARG A 279 22.01 2.24 -13.39
CA ARG A 279 21.67 3.48 -14.09
C ARG A 279 20.92 3.08 -15.39
N PRO A 280 19.72 3.62 -15.67
CA PRO A 280 19.02 3.29 -16.91
C PRO A 280 19.92 3.67 -18.09
N ALA A 281 20.06 2.75 -19.05
CA ALA A 281 20.83 2.97 -20.26
C ALA A 281 20.24 4.18 -21.00
N GLN A 282 21.01 5.26 -21.09
CA GLN A 282 20.63 6.43 -21.87
C GLN A 282 20.53 6.02 -23.35
N SER A 283 19.42 6.36 -24.00
CA SER A 283 19.29 6.24 -25.45
C SER A 283 20.36 7.12 -26.15
N PRO A 284 20.99 6.64 -27.24
CA PRO A 284 22.15 7.28 -27.87
C PRO A 284 21.72 8.44 -28.80
N ALA A 285 21.12 9.49 -28.26
CA ALA A 285 20.74 10.67 -29.04
C ALA A 285 21.39 11.98 -28.59
N SER A 286 22.22 11.98 -27.54
CA SER A 286 22.83 13.20 -27.00
C SER A 286 24.34 13.07 -26.77
N GLN A 287 25.08 12.61 -27.79
CA GLN A 287 26.53 12.80 -27.88
C GLN A 287 26.92 13.08 -29.34
N ALA A 288 26.45 14.20 -29.87
CA ALA A 288 26.91 14.72 -31.16
C ALA A 288 26.93 16.25 -31.14
N THR A 289 27.70 16.84 -30.23
CA THR A 289 28.24 18.21 -30.38
C THR A 289 29.27 18.43 -29.29
N GLN A 290 30.54 18.16 -29.58
CA GLN A 290 31.74 18.89 -29.13
C GLN A 290 32.99 18.05 -29.40
N SER A 291 33.59 18.23 -30.58
CA SER A 291 35.05 18.22 -30.77
C SER A 291 35.36 18.29 -32.26
N SER A 292 35.62 19.50 -32.75
CA SER A 292 36.17 19.79 -34.07
C SER A 292 37.57 20.38 -33.93
N SER A 293 38.60 19.63 -34.31
CA SER A 293 39.88 20.14 -34.81
C SER A 293 40.69 19.01 -35.48
N ALA A 294 40.83 19.16 -36.80
CA ALA A 294 41.54 18.47 -37.90
C ALA A 294 42.93 17.78 -37.69
N PRO A 295 43.58 17.17 -38.72
CA PRO A 295 43.10 16.53 -39.96
C PRO A 295 43.73 15.13 -40.31
N GLN A 296 43.00 14.41 -41.19
CA GLN A 296 43.37 13.42 -42.25
C GLN A 296 44.60 12.48 -42.13
N THR A 297 44.34 11.17 -42.33
CA THR A 297 44.95 10.33 -43.39
C THR A 297 44.12 9.05 -43.61
N ALA A 298 44.21 8.51 -44.83
CA ALA A 298 43.30 7.53 -45.45
C ALA A 298 43.62 6.06 -45.11
N GLN A 299 42.61 5.16 -45.20
CA GLN A 299 42.54 4.07 -46.19
C GLN A 299 41.35 3.10 -45.96
N SER A 300 40.88 2.61 -47.10
CA SER A 300 39.86 1.62 -47.48
C SER A 300 39.72 0.32 -46.65
N SER A 301 38.49 -0.19 -46.48
CA SER A 301 37.92 -1.38 -47.20
C SER A 301 36.76 -2.12 -46.48
N SER A 302 35.73 -2.46 -47.28
CA SER A 302 34.79 -3.63 -47.24
C SER A 302 33.90 -3.99 -46.03
N ALA A 303 32.59 -4.13 -46.31
CA ALA A 303 31.52 -4.80 -45.54
C ALA A 303 31.46 -6.34 -45.83
N PRO A 304 30.46 -7.17 -45.40
CA PRO A 304 29.24 -6.95 -44.59
C PRO A 304 28.84 -8.07 -43.55
N GLN A 305 27.75 -7.83 -42.78
CA GLN A 305 26.81 -8.76 -42.07
C GLN A 305 27.40 -9.70 -40.96
N THR A 306 26.77 -9.92 -39.80
CA THR A 306 25.48 -10.59 -39.56
C THR A 306 24.88 -10.29 -38.17
N ALA A 307 23.55 -10.31 -38.10
CA ALA A 307 22.73 -10.34 -36.88
C ALA A 307 22.83 -11.69 -36.15
N GLN A 308 22.60 -11.70 -34.82
CA GLN A 308 21.82 -12.68 -34.04
C GLN A 308 22.24 -12.68 -32.55
N ASN A 309 21.33 -12.25 -31.65
CA ASN A 309 20.75 -13.08 -30.57
C ASN A 309 20.24 -12.26 -29.36
N SER A 310 18.91 -12.33 -29.17
CA SER A 310 18.20 -12.14 -27.90
C SER A 310 18.35 -13.37 -26.99
N PRO A 311 17.98 -13.27 -25.70
CA PRO A 311 16.60 -13.65 -25.27
C PRO A 311 16.04 -12.64 -24.23
N ALA A 312 14.78 -12.18 -24.26
CA ALA A 312 13.46 -12.83 -24.22
C ALA A 312 13.14 -13.56 -22.89
N LEU A 313 12.24 -12.97 -22.08
CA LEU A 313 11.34 -13.68 -21.16
C LEU A 313 9.95 -13.05 -21.26
N GLN A 314 9.10 -13.68 -22.07
CA GLN A 314 7.66 -13.55 -22.08
C GLN A 314 7.07 -14.42 -20.97
N ALA A 315 6.10 -13.91 -20.23
CA ALA A 315 5.12 -14.74 -19.54
C ALA A 315 3.79 -14.63 -20.32
N THR A 316 3.36 -15.78 -20.81
CA THR A 316 2.14 -16.06 -21.54
C THR A 316 0.88 -15.71 -20.74
N GLN A 317 -0.10 -15.05 -21.37
CA GLN A 317 -1.50 -15.20 -21.00
C GLN A 317 -2.32 -15.47 -22.25
N ASN A 318 -2.92 -16.67 -22.27
CA ASN A 318 -3.89 -17.10 -23.25
C ASN A 318 -5.12 -17.55 -22.45
N SER A 319 -6.22 -16.82 -22.54
CA SER A 319 -7.59 -17.35 -22.39
C SER A 319 -8.63 -16.31 -22.84
N PRO A 320 -9.76 -16.75 -23.43
CA PRO A 320 -10.43 -16.01 -24.48
C PRO A 320 -11.58 -15.12 -23.99
N ALA A 321 -11.90 -14.12 -24.81
CA ALA A 321 -13.06 -13.25 -24.67
C ALA A 321 -14.40 -14.02 -24.76
N PRO A 322 -15.44 -13.61 -24.02
CA PRO A 322 -16.78 -14.12 -24.26
C PRO A 322 -17.35 -13.45 -25.51
N GLN A 323 -17.75 -14.28 -26.48
CA GLN A 323 -18.54 -13.86 -27.63
C GLN A 323 -19.95 -13.48 -27.15
N ALA A 324 -20.41 -12.33 -27.63
CA ALA A 324 -21.81 -11.95 -27.59
C ALA A 324 -22.63 -12.83 -28.53
N THR A 325 -23.79 -13.29 -28.09
CA THR A 325 -24.93 -13.60 -28.96
C THR A 325 -26.24 -13.33 -28.20
N LYS A 326 -27.24 -12.96 -28.99
CA LYS A 326 -28.57 -12.40 -28.67
C LYS A 326 -29.30 -12.95 -27.45
#